data_AF-A0A438GD50-F1
#
_entry.id   AF-A0A438GD50-F1
#
_cell.length_a   1.000
_cell.length_b   1.000
_cell.length_c   1.000
_cell.angle_alpha   90.00
_cell.angle_beta   90.00
_cell.angle_gamma   90.00
#
_symmetry.space_group_name_H-M   'P 1'
#
loop_
_entity.id
_entity.type
_entity.pdbx_description
1 polymer ?
#
loop_
_entity_poly.entity_id
_entity_poly.type
_entity_poly.pdbx_seq_one_letter_code
_entity_poly.pdbx_strand_id
1 'polypeptide(L)'
;MFGAYSFFGVTGAATDPAGACWYLLGLQRAAKCLKEECAVANYCSTKTLACKNPIYYGTTSLLKDRARLAWANNKHARSTCLDSADNFEYGGYRWTIQLVTNDNRLEKILFPLFWGLMTLSTFGNLESTTEWLEVIFNIIVLTSGLILVTMLIGNIKVFLHATTSKKQTMQLKMRNIEWWMRRRKLPSGFRQRVRNYERQKWAAMRGVDECQMTKNLPEGLRRDIKYHLCLDLVRQVPLFQHMDDLVLENICDRVKSLIFTKGEVITREGDPVQRMLFVVRGHLQSSQVLRDGVKSCCMLGPGNFSGDELLSWCLRRPFIERLPPSSSTLITLETTEAFGLEADDVKYVTQHFRYTFVKERVKRSARYYSPGWRTWAAVAIQLAWRRYKHRLTLTSLSFIRPRRPVSRCSSLGEDRLRLYTAMLTSPKPNQDDFDF
;
A
#
# COMPACT_ATOMS: atom_id res chain seq x y z
N MET A 1 -41.52 -41.22 -14.26
CA MET A 1 -40.07 -41.60 -14.29
C MET A 1 -39.36 -41.17 -15.57
N PHE A 2 -39.84 -41.47 -16.78
CA PHE A 2 -39.12 -41.07 -18.02
C PHE A 2 -39.02 -39.55 -18.29
N GLY A 3 -39.95 -38.73 -17.79
CA GLY A 3 -39.84 -37.27 -17.88
C GLY A 3 -38.68 -36.69 -17.07
N ALA A 4 -38.30 -37.33 -15.95
CA ALA A 4 -37.15 -36.93 -15.16
C ALA A 4 -35.83 -37.29 -15.86
N TYR A 5 -35.76 -38.46 -16.51
CA TYR A 5 -34.55 -38.88 -17.25
C TYR A 5 -34.30 -38.04 -18.51
N SER A 6 -35.35 -37.58 -19.21
CA SER A 6 -35.16 -36.69 -20.37
C SER A 6 -34.79 -35.25 -19.99
N PHE A 7 -35.17 -34.79 -18.80
CA PHE A 7 -34.77 -33.46 -18.31
C PHE A 7 -33.32 -33.49 -17.79
N PHE A 8 -32.95 -34.52 -17.00
CA PHE A 8 -31.57 -34.68 -16.52
C PHE A 8 -30.57 -35.10 -17.61
N GLY A 9 -31.02 -35.77 -18.69
CA GLY A 9 -30.15 -36.24 -19.78
C GLY A 9 -29.78 -35.17 -20.83
N VAL A 10 -30.51 -34.05 -20.90
CA VAL A 10 -30.29 -33.00 -21.93
C VAL A 10 -29.61 -31.76 -21.35
N THR A 11 -29.76 -31.48 -20.05
CA THR A 11 -29.16 -30.31 -19.39
C THR A 11 -28.18 -30.78 -18.32
N GLY A 12 -26.95 -31.10 -18.72
CA GLY A 12 -25.88 -31.41 -17.78
C GLY A 12 -25.74 -30.32 -16.71
N ALA A 13 -25.77 -30.71 -15.43
CA ALA A 13 -25.31 -29.98 -14.24
C ALA A 13 -25.74 -28.52 -14.00
N ALA A 14 -26.55 -27.90 -14.88
CA ALA A 14 -26.76 -26.45 -14.91
C ALA A 14 -28.23 -26.02 -14.73
N THR A 15 -29.15 -26.95 -14.44
CA THR A 15 -30.51 -26.60 -14.03
C THR A 15 -30.58 -26.53 -12.51
N ASP A 16 -30.97 -25.36 -12.00
CA ASP A 16 -31.31 -25.13 -10.60
C ASP A 16 -32.22 -26.27 -10.09
N PRO A 17 -31.81 -27.05 -9.07
CA PRO A 17 -32.59 -28.18 -8.56
C PRO A 17 -33.98 -27.75 -8.08
N ALA A 18 -34.14 -26.50 -7.61
CA ALA A 18 -35.44 -25.97 -7.22
C ALA A 18 -36.38 -25.83 -8.44
N GLY A 19 -35.88 -25.30 -9.56
CA GLY A 19 -36.65 -25.18 -10.79
C GLY A 19 -37.06 -26.54 -11.38
N ALA A 20 -36.15 -27.52 -11.37
CA ALA A 20 -36.45 -28.87 -11.86
C ALA A 20 -37.52 -29.58 -11.00
N CYS A 21 -37.42 -29.48 -9.68
CA CYS A 21 -38.44 -30.01 -8.77
C CYS A 21 -39.79 -29.30 -8.95
N TRP A 22 -39.79 -27.99 -9.15
CA TRP A 22 -41.00 -27.22 -9.44
C TRP A 22 -41.69 -27.67 -10.73
N TYR A 23 -40.92 -27.89 -11.80
CA TYR A 23 -41.45 -28.40 -13.07
C TYR A 23 -42.09 -29.80 -12.93
N LEU A 24 -41.45 -30.70 -12.18
CA LEU A 24 -41.97 -32.05 -11.93
C LEU A 24 -43.24 -32.04 -11.06
N LEU A 25 -43.29 -31.19 -10.02
CA LEU A 25 -44.47 -31.05 -9.17
C LEU A 25 -45.64 -30.44 -9.95
N GLY A 26 -45.39 -29.45 -10.83
CA GLY A 26 -46.42 -28.92 -11.73
C GLY A 26 -46.95 -29.96 -12.72
N LEU A 27 -46.08 -30.79 -13.30
CA LEU A 27 -46.49 -31.93 -14.13
C LEU A 27 -47.33 -32.95 -13.34
N GLN A 28 -46.95 -33.23 -12.10
CA GLN A 28 -47.71 -34.13 -11.22
C GLN A 28 -49.10 -33.53 -10.89
N ARG A 29 -49.19 -32.22 -10.71
CA ARG A 29 -50.46 -31.50 -10.48
C ARG A 29 -51.37 -31.55 -11.72
N ALA A 30 -50.84 -31.28 -12.90
CA ALA A 30 -51.58 -31.42 -14.16
C ALA A 30 -52.04 -32.87 -14.42
N ALA A 31 -51.18 -33.85 -14.11
CA ALA A 31 -51.54 -35.25 -14.19
C ALA A 31 -52.61 -35.66 -13.17
N LYS A 32 -52.62 -35.05 -11.97
CA LYS A 32 -53.66 -35.27 -10.96
C LYS A 32 -55.02 -34.76 -11.44
N CYS A 33 -55.10 -33.54 -11.99
CA CYS A 33 -56.33 -33.01 -12.61
C CYS A 33 -56.88 -33.94 -13.70
N LEU A 34 -56.01 -34.37 -14.63
CA LEU A 34 -56.40 -35.30 -15.70
C LEU A 34 -56.84 -36.67 -15.17
N LYS A 35 -56.32 -37.11 -14.02
CA LYS A 35 -56.71 -38.37 -13.38
C LYS A 35 -58.06 -38.27 -12.69
N GLU A 36 -58.39 -37.14 -12.08
CA GLU A 36 -59.69 -36.88 -11.46
C GLU A 36 -60.79 -36.82 -12.53
N GLU A 37 -60.58 -36.07 -13.62
CA GLU A 37 -61.50 -36.03 -14.77
C GLU A 37 -61.66 -37.41 -15.45
N CYS A 38 -60.59 -38.20 -15.50
CA CYS A 38 -60.63 -39.57 -16.01
C CYS A 38 -61.46 -40.50 -15.12
N ALA A 39 -61.42 -40.31 -13.80
CA ALA A 39 -62.23 -41.12 -12.87
C ALA A 39 -63.74 -40.85 -13.03
N VAL A 40 -64.11 -39.63 -13.46
CA VAL A 40 -65.50 -39.25 -13.75
C VAL A 40 -65.96 -39.75 -15.14
N ALA A 41 -65.04 -39.99 -16.07
CA ALA A 41 -65.37 -40.37 -17.44
C ALA A 41 -65.50 -41.89 -17.65
N ASN A 42 -66.65 -42.33 -18.18
CA ASN A 42 -66.99 -43.75 -18.43
C ASN A 42 -66.03 -44.51 -19.39
N TYR A 43 -65.21 -43.80 -20.16
CA TYR A 43 -64.33 -44.38 -21.20
C TYR A 43 -62.84 -44.34 -20.83
N CYS A 44 -62.50 -44.03 -19.58
CA CYS A 44 -61.12 -43.85 -19.15
C CYS A 44 -60.68 -44.90 -18.12
N SER A 45 -59.62 -45.65 -18.43
CA SER A 45 -58.95 -46.57 -17.49
C SER A 45 -57.62 -45.95 -17.08
N THR A 46 -57.14 -46.13 -15.85
CA THR A 46 -55.84 -45.60 -15.40
C THR A 46 -54.66 -45.97 -16.30
N LYS A 47 -54.78 -47.02 -17.12
CA LYS A 47 -53.80 -47.42 -18.16
C LYS A 47 -53.74 -46.46 -19.36
N THR A 48 -54.79 -45.68 -19.64
CA THR A 48 -54.82 -44.74 -20.78
C THR A 48 -53.98 -43.49 -20.54
N LEU A 49 -53.87 -43.05 -19.28
CA LEU A 49 -53.05 -41.90 -18.83
C LEU A 49 -51.55 -42.21 -18.67
N ALA A 50 -51.16 -43.50 -18.63
CA ALA A 50 -49.76 -43.89 -18.53
C ALA A 50 -49.04 -43.76 -19.89
N CYS A 51 -47.76 -43.35 -19.87
CA CYS A 51 -46.89 -43.41 -21.05
C CYS A 51 -46.85 -44.83 -21.62
N LYS A 52 -46.87 -44.97 -22.95
CA LYS A 52 -46.67 -46.27 -23.61
C LYS A 52 -45.26 -46.78 -23.29
N ASN A 53 -45.13 -48.01 -22.77
CA ASN A 53 -43.82 -48.64 -22.61
C ASN A 53 -43.15 -48.74 -24.00
N PRO A 54 -41.88 -48.35 -24.16
CA PRO A 54 -41.19 -48.57 -25.43
C PRO A 54 -41.03 -50.08 -25.64
N ILE A 55 -41.62 -50.62 -26.71
CA ILE A 55 -41.48 -52.02 -27.10
C ILE A 55 -40.45 -52.11 -28.21
N TYR A 56 -39.44 -52.95 -28.00
CA TYR A 56 -38.36 -53.29 -28.94
C TYR A 56 -38.91 -53.92 -30.24
N TYR A 57 -38.14 -53.77 -31.32
CA TYR A 57 -38.44 -54.21 -32.69
C TYR A 57 -38.96 -55.66 -32.79
N GLY A 58 -40.10 -55.82 -33.48
CA GLY A 58 -40.67 -57.12 -33.82
C GLY A 58 -42.19 -57.07 -33.96
N THR A 59 -42.66 -56.65 -35.13
CA THR A 59 -44.01 -56.87 -35.68
C THR A 59 -45.17 -57.00 -34.68
N THR A 60 -45.73 -55.86 -34.27
CA THR A 60 -47.19 -55.71 -34.18
C THR A 60 -47.57 -54.27 -34.50
N SER A 61 -48.60 -54.14 -35.31
CA SER A 61 -49.13 -52.91 -35.85
C SER A 61 -49.45 -51.88 -34.77
N LEU A 62 -49.31 -50.62 -35.18
CA LEU A 62 -49.75 -49.42 -34.47
C LEU A 62 -51.27 -49.48 -34.23
N LEU A 63 -51.72 -50.25 -33.23
CA LEU A 63 -52.98 -49.97 -32.53
C LEU A 63 -52.75 -48.65 -31.80
N LYS A 64 -53.01 -47.54 -32.51
CA LYS A 64 -53.47 -46.31 -31.90
C LYS A 64 -54.67 -46.71 -31.04
N ASP A 65 -54.45 -46.89 -29.73
CA ASP A 65 -55.51 -47.19 -28.77
C ASP A 65 -56.64 -46.20 -29.01
N ARG A 66 -57.75 -46.66 -29.60
CA ARG A 66 -58.90 -45.78 -29.90
C ARG A 66 -59.40 -45.09 -28.63
N ALA A 67 -59.29 -45.78 -27.48
CA ALA A 67 -59.58 -45.23 -26.16
C ALA A 67 -58.67 -44.05 -25.77
N ARG A 68 -57.36 -44.10 -26.08
CA ARG A 68 -56.43 -42.99 -25.79
C ARG A 68 -56.68 -41.79 -26.69
N LEU A 69 -56.97 -42.02 -27.97
CA LEU A 69 -57.33 -40.94 -28.90
C LEU A 69 -58.69 -40.33 -28.57
N ALA A 70 -59.67 -41.14 -28.16
CA ALA A 70 -60.97 -40.66 -27.70
C ALA A 70 -60.83 -39.82 -26.42
N TRP A 71 -59.99 -40.26 -25.48
CA TRP A 71 -59.68 -39.51 -24.26
C TRP A 71 -58.94 -38.20 -24.55
N ALA A 72 -57.93 -38.22 -25.43
CA ALA A 72 -57.20 -37.02 -25.84
C ALA A 72 -58.08 -35.98 -26.57
N ASN A 73 -59.18 -36.42 -27.19
CA ASN A 73 -60.15 -35.55 -27.85
C ASN A 73 -61.32 -35.11 -26.93
N ASN A 74 -61.27 -35.44 -25.63
CA ASN A 74 -62.29 -35.01 -24.67
C ASN A 74 -62.15 -33.51 -24.40
N LYS A 75 -63.07 -32.72 -24.97
CA LYS A 75 -63.08 -31.26 -24.85
C LYS A 75 -63.24 -30.79 -23.40
N HIS A 76 -63.98 -31.52 -22.58
CA HIS A 76 -64.23 -31.15 -21.18
C HIS A 76 -62.95 -31.23 -20.34
N ALA A 77 -62.28 -32.39 -20.34
CA ALA A 77 -61.03 -32.59 -19.61
C ALA A 77 -59.91 -31.64 -20.08
N ARG A 78 -59.88 -31.33 -21.38
CA ARG A 78 -58.94 -30.34 -21.94
C ARG A 78 -59.26 -28.92 -21.47
N SER A 79 -60.53 -28.51 -21.48
CA SER A 79 -60.94 -27.18 -21.02
C SER A 79 -60.77 -26.98 -19.52
N THR A 80 -60.91 -28.04 -18.72
CA THR A 80 -60.79 -27.97 -17.25
C THR A 80 -59.32 -28.01 -16.81
N CYS A 81 -58.48 -28.85 -17.43
CA CYS A 81 -57.11 -29.06 -16.95
C CYS A 81 -56.01 -28.39 -17.78
N LEU A 82 -56.22 -28.08 -19.07
CA LEU A 82 -55.13 -27.66 -19.98
C LEU A 82 -55.33 -26.29 -20.64
N ASP A 83 -56.57 -25.90 -20.96
CA ASP A 83 -56.83 -24.65 -21.69
C ASP A 83 -57.02 -23.44 -20.74
N SER A 84 -57.45 -23.65 -19.50
CA SER A 84 -57.55 -22.60 -18.49
C SER A 84 -56.90 -23.03 -17.18
N ALA A 85 -56.25 -22.06 -16.51
CA ALA A 85 -55.59 -22.29 -15.23
C ALA A 85 -56.50 -22.05 -14.01
N ASP A 86 -57.70 -21.53 -14.24
CA ASP A 86 -58.62 -21.06 -13.20
C ASP A 86 -59.66 -22.13 -12.82
N ASN A 87 -59.84 -23.16 -13.65
CA ASN A 87 -60.85 -24.21 -13.44
C ASN A 87 -60.42 -25.29 -12.43
N PHE A 88 -59.14 -25.28 -12.00
CA PHE A 88 -58.59 -26.22 -11.03
C PHE A 88 -57.57 -25.51 -10.13
N GLU A 89 -57.47 -25.91 -8.85
CA GLU A 89 -56.56 -25.30 -7.87
C GLU A 89 -55.09 -25.71 -8.12
N TYR A 90 -54.48 -25.09 -9.12
CA TYR A 90 -53.07 -25.28 -9.46
C TYR A 90 -52.11 -24.51 -8.52
N GLY A 91 -52.60 -23.48 -7.83
CA GLY A 91 -51.82 -22.63 -6.92
C GLY A 91 -50.52 -22.13 -7.56
N GLY A 92 -49.41 -22.22 -6.82
CA GLY A 92 -48.07 -21.83 -7.26
C GLY A 92 -47.50 -22.54 -8.52
N TYR A 93 -48.24 -23.48 -9.13
CA TYR A 93 -47.88 -24.15 -10.38
C TYR A 93 -48.71 -23.68 -11.60
N ARG A 94 -49.49 -22.61 -11.48
CA ARG A 94 -50.29 -22.03 -12.57
C ARG A 94 -49.54 -21.88 -13.90
N TRP A 95 -48.29 -21.40 -13.86
CA TRP A 95 -47.46 -21.22 -15.06
C TRP A 95 -47.03 -22.52 -15.73
N THR A 96 -47.08 -23.65 -15.02
CA THR A 96 -46.68 -24.95 -15.58
C THR A 96 -47.69 -25.47 -16.61
N ILE A 97 -48.95 -25.03 -16.58
CA ILE A 97 -50.00 -25.49 -17.51
C ILE A 97 -49.70 -25.05 -18.94
N GLN A 98 -49.31 -23.78 -19.13
CA GLN A 98 -48.87 -23.25 -20.43
C GLN A 98 -47.62 -23.98 -20.94
N LEU A 99 -46.79 -24.48 -20.02
CA LEU A 99 -45.57 -25.21 -20.35
C LEU A 99 -45.83 -26.67 -20.76
N VAL A 100 -46.92 -27.27 -20.27
CA VAL A 100 -47.34 -28.62 -20.64
C VAL A 100 -47.92 -28.64 -22.05
N THR A 101 -48.61 -27.57 -22.46
CA THR A 101 -49.27 -27.47 -23.76
C THR A 101 -48.33 -26.96 -24.87
N ASN A 102 -47.27 -26.22 -24.53
CA ASN A 102 -46.29 -25.75 -25.51
C ASN A 102 -45.28 -26.84 -25.91
N ASP A 103 -44.95 -26.93 -27.19
CA ASP A 103 -43.96 -27.88 -27.73
C ASP A 103 -42.53 -27.34 -27.73
N ASN A 104 -42.37 -26.04 -27.49
CA ASN A 104 -41.07 -25.37 -27.50
C ASN A 104 -40.15 -25.88 -26.38
N ARG A 105 -39.03 -26.51 -26.77
CA ARG A 105 -38.04 -27.05 -25.82
C ARG A 105 -37.36 -25.97 -24.99
N LEU A 106 -37.15 -24.78 -25.56
CA LEU A 106 -36.51 -23.65 -24.88
C LEU A 106 -37.37 -23.11 -23.76
N GLU A 107 -38.68 -22.98 -23.97
CA GLU A 107 -39.61 -22.53 -22.93
C GLU A 107 -39.61 -23.51 -21.75
N LYS A 108 -39.61 -24.83 -22.04
CA LYS A 108 -39.53 -25.90 -21.03
C LYS A 108 -38.28 -25.83 -20.14
N ILE A 109 -37.21 -25.19 -20.59
CA ILE A 109 -35.96 -25.02 -19.83
C ILE A 109 -35.92 -23.64 -19.14
N LEU A 110 -36.29 -22.57 -19.85
CA LEU A 110 -36.15 -21.20 -19.37
C LEU A 110 -37.16 -20.86 -18.26
N PHE A 111 -38.40 -21.35 -18.34
CA PHE A 111 -39.43 -21.05 -17.35
C PHE A 111 -39.13 -21.62 -15.96
N PRO A 112 -38.74 -22.91 -15.83
CA PRO A 112 -38.32 -23.45 -14.53
C PRO A 112 -37.08 -22.76 -13.95
N LEU A 113 -36.12 -22.39 -14.81
CA LEU A 113 -34.93 -21.64 -14.40
C LEU A 113 -35.29 -20.22 -13.94
N PHE A 114 -36.22 -19.55 -14.64
CA PHE A 114 -36.74 -18.25 -14.24
C PHE A 114 -37.47 -18.32 -12.89
N TRP A 115 -38.33 -19.32 -12.69
CA TRP A 115 -39.02 -19.52 -11.42
C TRP A 115 -38.05 -19.81 -10.26
N GLY A 116 -37.05 -20.68 -10.50
CA GLY A 116 -36.01 -21.02 -9.53
C GLY A 116 -35.20 -19.80 -9.12
N LEU A 117 -34.69 -19.03 -10.09
CA LEU A 117 -33.97 -17.78 -9.85
C LEU A 117 -34.83 -16.75 -9.10
N MET A 118 -36.10 -16.59 -9.47
CA MET A 118 -37.02 -15.66 -8.80
C MET A 118 -37.26 -16.04 -7.33
N THR A 119 -37.49 -17.32 -7.06
CA THR A 119 -37.77 -17.82 -5.70
C THR A 119 -36.53 -17.80 -4.82
N LEU A 120 -35.37 -18.24 -5.36
CA LEU A 120 -34.10 -18.22 -4.63
C LEU A 120 -33.60 -16.80 -4.33
N SER A 121 -33.91 -15.83 -5.20
CA SER A 121 -33.58 -14.41 -4.98
C SER A 121 -34.59 -13.69 -4.08
N THR A 122 -35.55 -14.39 -3.47
CA THR A 122 -36.61 -13.87 -2.59
C THR A 122 -37.57 -12.86 -3.26
N PHE A 123 -37.61 -12.82 -4.60
CA PHE A 123 -38.53 -11.99 -5.38
C PHE A 123 -39.82 -12.71 -5.81
N GLY A 124 -39.97 -13.99 -5.46
CA GLY A 124 -41.11 -14.82 -5.89
C GLY A 124 -42.41 -14.49 -5.17
N ASN A 125 -43.48 -14.28 -5.93
CA ASN A 125 -44.85 -14.32 -5.44
C ASN A 125 -45.34 -15.78 -5.44
N LEU A 126 -45.37 -16.42 -4.28
CA LEU A 126 -45.94 -17.76 -4.14
C LEU A 126 -47.40 -17.68 -3.72
N GLU A 127 -48.28 -18.26 -4.54
CA GLU A 127 -49.68 -18.50 -4.18
C GLU A 127 -49.78 -19.75 -3.29
N SER A 128 -50.72 -19.73 -2.34
CA SER A 128 -50.92 -20.85 -1.40
C SER A 128 -51.31 -22.13 -2.13
N THR A 129 -50.62 -23.22 -1.84
CA THR A 129 -50.93 -24.57 -2.33
C THR A 129 -51.61 -25.39 -1.23
N THR A 130 -52.49 -26.31 -1.62
CA THR A 130 -53.33 -27.10 -0.69
C THR A 130 -52.68 -28.42 -0.24
N GLU A 131 -51.58 -28.85 -0.86
CA GLU A 131 -50.90 -30.12 -0.55
C GLU A 131 -49.71 -29.93 0.39
N TRP A 132 -49.63 -30.76 1.43
CA TRP A 132 -48.59 -30.70 2.46
C TRP A 132 -47.17 -30.83 1.90
N LEU A 133 -46.95 -31.70 0.90
CA LEU A 133 -45.63 -31.90 0.29
C LEU A 133 -45.15 -30.67 -0.50
N GLU A 134 -46.07 -29.98 -1.18
CA GLU A 134 -45.78 -28.76 -1.94
C GLU A 134 -45.44 -27.61 -0.98
N VAL A 135 -46.15 -27.50 0.14
CA VAL A 135 -45.88 -26.50 1.19
C VAL A 135 -44.49 -26.72 1.82
N ILE A 136 -44.13 -27.95 2.18
CA ILE A 136 -42.80 -28.26 2.74
C ILE A 136 -41.69 -27.93 1.75
N PHE A 137 -41.85 -28.28 0.47
CA PHE A 137 -40.90 -27.93 -0.59
C PHE A 137 -40.71 -26.41 -0.70
N ASN A 138 -41.81 -25.64 -0.73
CA ASN A 138 -41.76 -24.18 -0.81
C ASN A 138 -41.04 -23.56 0.41
N ILE A 139 -41.28 -24.06 1.63
CA ILE A 139 -40.58 -23.62 2.84
C ILE A 139 -39.06 -23.87 2.72
N ILE A 140 -38.65 -25.06 2.25
CA ILE A 140 -37.23 -25.40 2.08
C ILE A 140 -36.58 -24.49 1.04
N VAL A 141 -37.22 -24.29 -0.12
CA VAL A 141 -36.67 -23.44 -1.18
C VAL A 141 -36.56 -21.98 -0.70
N LEU A 142 -37.60 -21.44 -0.06
CA LEU A 142 -37.59 -20.07 0.47
C LEU A 142 -36.52 -19.85 1.55
N THR A 143 -36.42 -20.77 2.51
CA THR A 143 -35.40 -20.70 3.57
C THR A 143 -33.99 -20.83 3.00
N SER A 144 -33.77 -21.73 2.03
CA SER A 144 -32.48 -21.85 1.35
C SER A 144 -32.12 -20.60 0.55
N GLY A 145 -33.07 -19.99 -0.17
CA GLY A 145 -32.88 -18.73 -0.88
C GLY A 145 -32.50 -17.58 0.04
N LEU A 146 -33.20 -17.45 1.18
CA LEU A 146 -32.88 -16.44 2.19
C LEU A 146 -31.45 -16.62 2.75
N ILE A 147 -31.05 -17.86 3.05
CA ILE A 147 -29.69 -18.17 3.52
C ILE A 147 -28.65 -17.82 2.44
N LEU A 148 -28.91 -18.19 1.17
CA LEU A 148 -28.00 -17.88 0.06
C LEU A 148 -27.82 -16.37 -0.14
N VAL A 149 -28.92 -15.61 -0.18
CA VAL A 149 -28.88 -14.15 -0.36
C VAL A 149 -28.17 -13.46 0.82
N THR A 150 -28.47 -13.87 2.06
CA THR A 150 -27.80 -13.29 3.23
C THR A 150 -26.30 -13.59 3.26
N MET A 151 -25.88 -14.81 2.90
CA MET A 151 -24.46 -15.16 2.75
C MET A 151 -23.78 -14.35 1.64
N LEU A 152 -24.44 -14.19 0.48
CA LEU A 152 -23.93 -13.40 -0.63
C LEU A 152 -23.70 -11.95 -0.21
N ILE A 153 -24.69 -11.32 0.42
CA ILE A 153 -24.59 -9.95 0.92
C ILE A 153 -23.47 -9.82 1.95
N GLY A 154 -23.33 -10.82 2.85
CA GLY A 154 -22.23 -10.87 3.82
C GLY A 154 -20.86 -10.89 3.15
N ASN A 155 -20.67 -11.79 2.19
CA ASN A 155 -19.41 -11.91 1.45
C ASN A 155 -19.07 -10.64 0.66
N ILE A 156 -20.05 -10.03 -0.02
CA ILE A 156 -19.85 -8.76 -0.74
C ILE A 156 -19.45 -7.65 0.23
N LYS A 157 -20.08 -7.55 1.40
CA LYS A 157 -19.71 -6.55 2.42
C LYS A 157 -18.28 -6.74 2.90
N VAL A 158 -17.86 -7.97 3.21
CA VAL A 158 -16.49 -8.29 3.66
C VAL A 158 -15.47 -7.94 2.57
N PHE A 159 -15.73 -8.33 1.33
CA PHE A 159 -14.86 -8.01 0.18
C PHE A 159 -14.75 -6.50 -0.06
N LEU A 160 -15.88 -5.79 -0.03
CA LEU A 160 -15.92 -4.34 -0.22
C LEU A 160 -15.18 -3.62 0.91
N HIS A 161 -15.35 -4.08 2.15
CA HIS A 161 -14.61 -3.54 3.30
C HIS A 161 -13.10 -3.81 3.16
N ALA A 162 -12.69 -5.02 2.79
CA ALA A 162 -11.29 -5.36 2.60
C ALA A 162 -10.62 -4.47 1.55
N THR A 163 -11.30 -4.21 0.43
CA THR A 163 -10.77 -3.39 -0.68
C THR A 163 -10.84 -1.89 -0.41
N THR A 164 -11.86 -1.41 0.31
CA THR A 164 -12.14 0.04 0.48
C THR A 164 -11.64 0.60 1.81
N SER A 165 -11.38 -0.23 2.82
CA SER A 165 -10.99 0.20 4.18
C SER A 165 -9.84 1.21 4.18
N LYS A 166 -8.72 0.91 3.52
CA LYS A 166 -7.55 1.81 3.46
C LYS A 166 -7.86 3.16 2.79
N LYS A 167 -8.70 3.14 1.75
CA LYS A 167 -9.11 4.38 1.07
C LYS A 167 -10.02 5.22 1.97
N GLN A 168 -10.96 4.58 2.69
CA GLN A 168 -11.85 5.25 3.62
C GLN A 168 -11.10 5.85 4.81
N THR A 169 -10.13 5.13 5.39
CA THR A 169 -9.30 5.66 6.50
C THR A 169 -8.51 6.88 6.06
N MET A 170 -7.91 6.86 4.87
CA MET A 170 -7.23 8.03 4.30
C MET A 170 -8.19 9.21 4.07
N GLN A 171 -9.38 8.95 3.51
CA GLN A 171 -10.38 9.99 3.28
C GLN A 171 -10.89 10.61 4.59
N LEU A 172 -11.09 9.80 5.63
CA LEU A 172 -11.45 10.29 6.97
C LEU A 172 -10.33 11.15 7.56
N LYS A 173 -9.07 10.68 7.49
CA LYS A 173 -7.90 11.44 7.95
C LYS A 173 -7.80 12.79 7.24
N MET A 174 -7.94 12.81 5.90
CA MET A 174 -7.89 14.05 5.11
C MET A 174 -9.04 15.01 5.48
N ARG A 175 -10.26 14.50 5.71
CA ARG A 175 -11.40 15.31 6.17
C ARG A 175 -11.13 15.94 7.55
N ASN A 176 -10.56 15.17 8.48
CA ASN A 176 -10.21 15.67 9.81
C ASN A 176 -9.14 16.75 9.76
N ILE A 177 -8.10 16.56 8.93
CA ILE A 177 -7.06 17.57 8.71
C ILE A 177 -7.67 18.83 8.10
N GLU A 178 -8.50 18.73 7.06
CA GLU A 178 -9.14 19.89 6.43
C GLU A 178 -10.07 20.63 7.39
N TRP A 179 -10.82 19.91 8.23
CA TRP A 179 -11.61 20.53 9.28
C TRP A 179 -10.73 21.28 10.29
N TRP A 180 -9.65 20.65 10.78
CA TRP A 180 -8.70 21.27 11.70
C TRP A 180 -8.03 22.51 11.10
N MET A 181 -7.62 22.45 9.83
CA MET A 181 -7.01 23.58 9.12
C MET A 181 -7.96 24.77 8.97
N ARG A 182 -9.25 24.48 8.68
CA ARG A 182 -10.29 25.51 8.64
C ARG A 182 -10.53 26.12 10.02
N ARG A 183 -10.61 25.31 11.07
CA ARG A 183 -10.82 25.76 12.45
C ARG A 183 -9.68 26.66 12.93
N ARG A 184 -8.43 26.36 12.56
CA ARG A 184 -7.23 27.15 12.87
C ARG A 184 -7.00 28.34 11.94
N LYS A 185 -7.87 28.57 10.94
CA LYS A 185 -7.75 29.67 9.97
C LYS A 185 -6.38 29.74 9.27
N LEU A 186 -5.80 28.59 8.91
CA LEU A 186 -4.53 28.56 8.18
C LEU A 186 -4.64 29.26 6.80
N PRO A 187 -3.60 29.98 6.33
CA PRO A 187 -3.59 30.57 4.99
C PRO A 187 -3.68 29.51 3.88
N SER A 188 -4.21 29.89 2.71
CA SER A 188 -4.45 28.98 1.57
C SER A 188 -3.18 28.27 1.10
N GLY A 189 -2.04 28.96 1.07
CA GLY A 189 -0.74 28.39 0.71
C GLY A 189 -0.32 27.24 1.64
N PHE A 190 -0.46 27.43 2.96
CA PHE A 190 -0.17 26.37 3.95
C PHE A 190 -1.11 25.18 3.82
N ARG A 191 -2.42 25.42 3.61
CA ARG A 191 -3.38 24.33 3.41
C ARG A 191 -3.03 23.49 2.19
N GLN A 192 -2.66 24.14 1.08
CA GLN A 192 -2.27 23.42 -0.13
C GLN A 192 -0.99 22.61 0.08
N ARG A 193 -0.01 23.16 0.80
CA ARG A 193 1.22 22.46 1.17
C ARG A 193 0.94 21.22 2.03
N VAL A 194 0.10 21.34 3.06
CA VAL A 194 -0.30 20.20 3.91
C VAL A 194 -1.06 19.14 3.11
N ARG A 195 -1.97 19.53 2.21
CA ARG A 195 -2.68 18.59 1.33
C ARG A 195 -1.73 17.84 0.40
N ASN A 196 -0.77 18.55 -0.19
CA ASN A 196 0.25 17.94 -1.04
C ASN A 196 1.13 16.99 -0.23
N TYR A 197 1.51 17.38 0.99
CA TYR A 197 2.29 16.55 1.89
C TYR A 197 1.59 15.20 2.16
N GLU A 198 0.34 15.24 2.63
CA GLU A 198 -0.41 14.03 2.96
C GLU A 198 -0.70 13.15 1.73
N ARG A 199 -0.96 13.75 0.56
CA ARG A 199 -1.15 12.99 -0.71
C ARG A 199 0.12 12.29 -1.14
N GLN A 200 1.26 12.98 -1.12
CA GLN A 200 2.54 12.41 -1.52
C GLN A 200 3.01 11.35 -0.53
N LYS A 201 2.85 11.59 0.78
CA LYS A 201 3.12 10.60 1.83
C LYS A 201 2.29 9.34 1.64
N TRP A 202 1.00 9.48 1.31
CA TRP A 202 0.13 8.34 1.01
C TRP A 202 0.56 7.60 -0.25
N ALA A 203 0.97 8.32 -1.31
CA ALA A 203 1.46 7.71 -2.54
C ALA A 203 2.76 6.91 -2.33
N ALA A 204 3.69 7.43 -1.51
CA ALA A 204 4.95 6.77 -1.19
C ALA A 204 4.74 5.54 -0.28
N MET A 205 4.02 5.69 0.83
CA MET A 205 3.90 4.61 1.83
C MET A 205 2.65 3.74 1.72
N ARG A 206 1.72 4.04 0.80
CA ARG A 206 0.42 3.36 0.67
C ARG A 206 -0.38 3.25 1.98
N GLY A 207 -0.19 4.22 2.88
CA GLY A 207 -0.86 4.26 4.18
C GLY A 207 -0.25 3.42 5.28
N VAL A 208 0.95 2.86 5.06
CA VAL A 208 1.71 2.17 6.08
C VAL A 208 2.50 3.18 6.88
N ASP A 209 2.42 3.11 8.21
CA ASP A 209 3.25 3.90 9.11
C ASP A 209 4.22 2.93 9.81
N GLU A 210 5.52 3.01 9.50
CA GLU A 210 6.56 2.09 9.99
C GLU A 210 6.59 2.02 11.52
N CYS A 211 6.40 3.17 12.17
CA CYS A 211 6.32 3.28 13.62
C CYS A 211 5.08 2.56 14.18
N GLN A 212 3.95 2.57 13.46
CA GLN A 212 2.76 1.83 13.89
C GLN A 212 2.87 0.33 13.66
N MET A 213 3.50 -0.10 12.55
CA MET A 213 3.74 -1.52 12.27
C MET A 213 4.59 -2.17 13.35
N THR A 214 5.59 -1.46 13.84
CA THR A 214 6.53 -1.98 14.84
C THR A 214 6.08 -1.75 16.28
N LYS A 215 5.02 -0.95 16.53
CA LYS A 215 4.58 -0.56 17.88
C LYS A 215 4.21 -1.75 18.78
N ASN A 216 3.61 -2.79 18.20
CA ASN A 216 3.14 -3.97 18.94
C ASN A 216 4.22 -5.05 19.11
N LEU A 217 5.40 -4.87 18.49
CA LEU A 217 6.51 -5.80 18.63
C LEU A 217 7.24 -5.55 19.96
N PRO A 218 7.80 -6.61 20.60
CA PRO A 218 8.64 -6.43 21.77
C PRO A 218 9.85 -5.55 21.45
N GLU A 219 10.33 -4.81 22.44
CA GLU A 219 11.39 -3.81 22.23
C GLU A 219 12.66 -4.38 21.61
N GLY A 220 13.09 -5.58 22.01
CA GLY A 220 14.26 -6.23 21.42
C GLY A 220 14.14 -6.40 19.90
N LEU A 221 13.01 -6.95 19.43
CA LEU A 221 12.77 -7.15 18.01
C LEU A 221 12.66 -5.82 17.24
N ARG A 222 12.10 -4.78 17.87
CA ARG A 222 12.07 -3.44 17.28
C ARG A 222 13.48 -2.89 17.07
N ARG A 223 14.38 -3.09 18.04
CA ARG A 223 15.79 -2.68 17.94
C ARG A 223 16.51 -3.45 16.85
N ASP A 224 16.33 -4.77 16.77
CA ASP A 224 16.95 -5.61 15.74
C ASP A 224 16.52 -5.21 14.32
N ILE A 225 15.21 -4.98 14.10
CA ILE A 225 14.68 -4.51 12.82
C ILE A 225 15.30 -3.16 12.47
N LYS A 226 15.30 -2.24 13.43
CA LYS A 226 15.85 -0.89 13.22
C LYS A 226 17.33 -0.95 12.88
N TYR A 227 18.11 -1.69 13.66
CA TYR A 227 19.53 -1.94 13.43
C TYR A 227 19.78 -2.46 12.02
N HIS A 228 19.04 -3.48 11.58
CA HIS A 228 19.18 -4.02 10.23
C HIS A 228 18.89 -3.00 9.12
N LEU A 229 17.93 -2.09 9.33
CA LEU A 229 17.58 -1.06 8.35
C LEU A 229 18.55 0.13 8.31
N CYS A 230 19.14 0.52 9.45
CA CYS A 230 20.00 1.70 9.54
C CYS A 230 21.50 1.39 9.46
N LEU A 231 21.95 0.17 9.79
CA LEU A 231 23.38 -0.12 9.98
C LEU A 231 24.23 0.27 8.77
N ASP A 232 23.81 -0.13 7.57
CA ASP A 232 24.56 0.13 6.34
C ASP A 232 24.67 1.63 6.04
N LEU A 233 23.62 2.39 6.36
CA LEU A 233 23.58 3.84 6.18
C LEU A 233 24.44 4.57 7.21
N VAL A 234 24.37 4.15 8.48
CA VAL A 234 25.19 4.71 9.55
C VAL A 234 26.67 4.42 9.28
N ARG A 235 27.01 3.22 8.79
CA ARG A 235 28.38 2.84 8.39
C ARG A 235 28.89 3.60 7.17
N GLN A 236 28.09 4.36 6.43
CA GLN A 236 28.62 5.23 5.38
C GLN A 236 29.35 6.46 5.94
N VAL A 237 29.09 6.81 7.19
CA VAL A 237 29.82 7.89 7.87
C VAL A 237 31.21 7.36 8.25
N PRO A 238 32.30 7.94 7.71
CA PRO A 238 33.66 7.44 7.92
C PRO A 238 34.09 7.39 9.39
N LEU A 239 33.47 8.22 10.23
CA LEU A 239 33.71 8.25 11.66
C LEU A 239 33.06 7.06 12.39
N PHE A 240 31.87 6.62 11.96
CA PHE A 240 31.14 5.50 12.56
C PHE A 240 31.68 4.14 12.14
N GLN A 241 32.32 4.02 10.97
CA GLN A 241 32.96 2.77 10.51
C GLN A 241 33.98 2.18 11.48
N HIS A 242 34.63 3.04 12.28
CA HIS A 242 35.71 2.66 13.17
C HIS A 242 35.24 2.48 14.63
N MET A 243 33.92 2.56 14.87
CA MET A 243 33.33 2.39 16.19
C MET A 243 32.96 0.93 16.44
N ASP A 244 32.86 0.56 17.71
CA ASP A 244 32.44 -0.78 18.11
C ASP A 244 30.94 -0.98 17.83
N ASP A 245 30.53 -2.22 17.54
CA ASP A 245 29.15 -2.54 17.19
C ASP A 245 28.15 -2.13 18.28
N LEU A 246 28.55 -2.18 19.56
CA LEU A 246 27.74 -1.68 20.68
C LEU A 246 27.37 -0.18 20.53
N VAL A 247 28.30 0.64 20.05
CA VAL A 247 28.07 2.07 19.83
C VAL A 247 27.17 2.28 18.62
N LEU A 248 27.39 1.50 17.56
CA LEU A 248 26.56 1.52 16.36
C LEU A 248 25.12 1.11 16.67
N GLU A 249 24.91 0.09 17.50
CA GLU A 249 23.60 -0.34 17.96
C GLU A 249 22.88 0.78 18.73
N ASN A 250 23.59 1.46 19.63
CA ASN A 250 23.06 2.62 20.37
C ASN A 250 22.72 3.82 19.45
N ILE A 251 23.52 4.07 18.41
CA ILE A 251 23.21 5.11 17.41
C ILE A 251 21.95 4.71 16.64
N CYS A 252 21.91 3.48 16.15
CA CYS A 252 20.79 2.94 15.39
C CYS A 252 19.49 2.94 16.21
N ASP A 253 19.53 2.66 17.51
CA ASP A 253 18.36 2.74 18.39
C ASP A 253 17.82 4.18 18.56
N ARG A 254 18.61 5.21 18.28
CA ARG A 254 18.19 6.63 18.42
C ARG A 254 17.72 7.29 17.13
N VAL A 255 18.02 6.68 15.99
CA VAL A 255 17.61 7.18 14.67
C VAL A 255 16.08 7.24 14.53
N LYS A 256 15.51 8.25 13.88
CA LYS A 256 14.07 8.36 13.60
C LYS A 256 13.80 8.31 12.10
N SER A 257 12.81 7.55 11.66
CA SER A 257 12.35 7.54 10.25
C SER A 257 11.65 8.85 9.93
N LEU A 258 12.06 9.51 8.84
CA LEU A 258 11.58 10.81 8.38
C LEU A 258 11.21 10.74 6.90
N ILE A 259 10.16 11.46 6.52
CA ILE A 259 9.68 11.52 5.14
C ILE A 259 9.49 12.97 4.76
N PHE A 260 10.15 13.37 3.69
CA PHE A 260 10.04 14.71 3.13
C PHE A 260 9.42 14.64 1.74
N THR A 261 8.51 15.56 1.47
CA THR A 261 7.76 15.61 0.21
C THR A 261 8.45 16.50 -0.80
N LYS A 262 8.25 16.25 -2.09
CA LYS A 262 8.94 16.97 -3.17
C LYS A 262 8.77 18.49 -3.04
N GLY A 263 9.88 19.23 -3.16
CA GLY A 263 9.93 20.69 -3.09
C GLY A 263 9.97 21.26 -1.68
N GLU A 264 10.02 20.41 -0.65
CA GLU A 264 10.26 20.82 0.73
C GLU A 264 11.72 21.25 0.92
N VAL A 265 11.91 22.39 1.59
CA VAL A 265 13.21 22.88 2.04
C VAL A 265 13.44 22.33 3.45
N ILE A 266 14.45 21.49 3.62
CA ILE A 266 14.75 20.81 4.88
C ILE A 266 15.51 21.75 5.81
N THR A 267 16.59 22.35 5.30
CA THR A 267 17.42 23.35 6.00
C THR A 267 17.84 24.42 5.01
N ARG A 268 17.99 25.67 5.47
CA ARG A 268 18.61 26.73 4.68
C ARG A 268 20.05 26.93 5.15
N GLU A 269 20.89 27.42 4.25
CA GLU A 269 22.24 27.83 4.59
C GLU A 269 22.21 28.85 5.74
N GLY A 270 22.97 28.59 6.80
CA GLY A 270 23.00 29.40 8.03
C GLY A 270 22.01 28.98 9.12
N ASP A 271 20.99 28.16 8.82
CA ASP A 271 20.06 27.65 9.84
C ASP A 271 20.78 26.71 10.81
N PRO A 272 20.38 26.63 12.09
CA PRO A 272 20.97 25.69 13.04
C PRO A 272 20.69 24.24 12.60
N VAL A 273 21.74 23.43 12.48
CA VAL A 273 21.62 22.00 12.17
C VAL A 273 21.07 21.26 13.39
N GLN A 274 19.85 20.76 13.29
CA GLN A 274 19.17 20.06 14.39
C GLN A 274 19.33 18.54 14.35
N ARG A 275 19.63 17.98 13.19
CA ARG A 275 19.70 16.54 12.97
C ARG A 275 20.64 16.20 11.83
N MET A 276 21.31 15.06 11.96
CA MET A 276 22.03 14.41 10.87
C MET A 276 21.05 13.55 10.08
N LEU A 277 21.09 13.61 8.75
CA LEU A 277 20.17 12.91 7.85
C LEU A 277 20.92 11.85 7.04
N PHE A 278 20.37 10.66 6.96
CA PHE A 278 20.84 9.55 6.13
C PHE A 278 19.78 9.27 5.08
N VAL A 279 20.11 9.44 3.80
CA VAL A 279 19.14 9.28 2.71
C VAL A 279 18.97 7.79 2.39
N VAL A 280 17.76 7.28 2.59
CA VAL A 280 17.39 5.89 2.28
C VAL A 280 16.92 5.81 0.83
N ARG A 281 16.02 6.73 0.44
CA ARG A 281 15.43 6.79 -0.90
C ARG A 281 15.18 8.23 -1.35
N GLY A 282 15.26 8.42 -2.67
CA GLY A 282 15.06 9.71 -3.33
C GLY A 282 16.31 10.58 -3.31
N HIS A 283 16.16 11.81 -3.80
CA HIS A 283 17.27 12.73 -4.01
C HIS A 283 17.05 14.10 -3.39
N LEU A 284 18.09 14.60 -2.72
CA LEU A 284 18.17 15.95 -2.18
C LEU A 284 19.13 16.79 -3.02
N GLN A 285 18.79 18.04 -3.21
CA GLN A 285 19.63 19.06 -3.79
C GLN A 285 20.24 19.88 -2.65
N SER A 286 21.57 19.85 -2.53
CA SER A 286 22.34 20.75 -1.67
C SER A 286 22.83 21.93 -2.50
N SER A 287 22.48 23.14 -2.09
CA SER A 287 22.89 24.37 -2.76
C SER A 287 23.62 25.30 -1.80
N GLN A 288 24.76 25.81 -2.22
CA GLN A 288 25.58 26.75 -1.46
C GLN A 288 25.84 28.01 -2.30
N VAL A 289 25.72 29.18 -1.68
CA VAL A 289 26.03 30.45 -2.35
C VAL A 289 27.51 30.76 -2.16
N LEU A 290 28.28 30.76 -3.26
CA LEU A 290 29.69 31.16 -3.22
C LEU A 290 29.81 32.69 -3.14
N ARG A 291 30.99 33.17 -2.71
CA ARG A 291 31.30 34.61 -2.57
C ARG A 291 31.10 35.41 -3.85
N ASP A 292 31.20 34.78 -5.01
CA ASP A 292 31.03 35.42 -6.33
C ASP A 292 29.56 35.45 -6.80
N GLY A 293 28.60 35.09 -5.93
CA GLY A 293 27.18 34.99 -6.27
C GLY A 293 26.81 33.75 -7.07
N VAL A 294 27.79 32.92 -7.44
CA VAL A 294 27.59 31.63 -8.13
C VAL A 294 27.03 30.61 -7.15
N LYS A 295 25.92 29.96 -7.52
CA LYS A 295 25.32 28.87 -6.73
C LYS A 295 26.00 27.55 -7.10
N SER A 296 26.73 26.94 -6.16
CA SER A 296 27.17 25.55 -6.29
C SER A 296 26.04 24.62 -5.89
N CYS A 297 25.82 23.59 -6.68
CA CYS A 297 24.76 22.61 -6.47
C CYS A 297 25.35 21.20 -6.47
N CYS A 298 25.03 20.42 -5.45
CA CYS A 298 25.37 19.02 -5.32
C CYS A 298 24.09 18.19 -5.13
N MET A 299 24.09 16.98 -5.67
CA MET A 299 22.99 16.03 -5.52
C MET A 299 23.38 14.97 -4.50
N LEU A 300 22.55 14.80 -3.48
CA LEU A 300 22.66 13.77 -2.45
C LEU A 300 21.64 12.68 -2.75
N GLY A 301 22.11 11.49 -3.07
CA GLY A 301 21.27 10.33 -3.36
C GLY A 301 21.20 9.34 -2.20
N PRO A 302 20.60 8.16 -2.43
CA PRO A 302 20.59 7.06 -1.48
C PRO A 302 22.00 6.67 -1.04
N GLY A 303 22.21 6.54 0.27
CA GLY A 303 23.51 6.25 0.85
C GLY A 303 24.42 7.46 1.06
N ASN A 304 23.95 8.66 0.77
CA ASN A 304 24.60 9.88 1.21
C ASN A 304 23.99 10.36 2.53
N PHE A 305 24.76 11.15 3.27
CA PHE A 305 24.32 11.79 4.50
C PHE A 305 24.53 13.30 4.46
N SER A 306 23.88 14.02 5.37
CA SER A 306 24.04 15.46 5.59
C SER A 306 23.94 15.79 7.08
N GLY A 307 24.44 16.94 7.52
CA GLY A 307 24.44 17.33 8.93
C GLY A 307 25.68 16.84 9.70
N ASP A 308 26.78 16.57 9.02
CA ASP A 308 28.04 16.13 9.63
C ASP A 308 28.72 17.22 10.45
N GLU A 309 28.27 18.47 10.31
CA GLU A 309 28.66 19.58 11.17
C GLU A 309 28.41 19.25 12.66
N LEU A 310 27.36 18.47 12.96
CA LEU A 310 27.05 18.01 14.33
C LEU A 310 28.14 17.13 14.94
N LEU A 311 28.82 16.32 14.14
CA LEU A 311 29.93 15.50 14.61
C LEU A 311 31.10 16.39 15.01
N SER A 312 31.42 17.38 14.20
CA SER A 312 32.49 18.33 14.52
C SER A 312 32.15 19.20 15.74
N TRP A 313 30.86 19.53 15.93
CA TRP A 313 30.37 20.30 17.06
C TRP A 313 30.46 19.53 18.38
N CYS A 314 30.01 18.27 18.41
CA CYS A 314 30.08 17.45 19.63
C CYS A 314 31.51 17.14 20.07
N LEU A 315 32.45 17.14 19.12
CA LEU A 315 33.86 16.87 19.36
C LEU A 315 34.70 18.13 19.59
N ARG A 316 34.11 19.32 19.77
CA ARG A 316 34.85 20.54 20.14
C ARG A 316 34.79 20.79 21.65
N ARG A 317 35.85 21.36 22.22
CA ARG A 317 35.94 21.76 23.63
C ARG A 317 36.49 23.19 23.77
N PRO A 318 35.85 24.06 24.57
CA PRO A 318 34.65 23.84 25.38
C PRO A 318 33.39 23.66 24.53
N PHE A 319 32.40 22.97 25.10
CA PHE A 319 31.15 22.68 24.40
C PHE A 319 30.40 23.99 24.14
N ILE A 320 30.04 24.23 22.87
CA ILE A 320 29.24 25.40 22.48
C ILE A 320 27.77 24.97 22.59
N GLU A 321 26.98 25.56 23.49
CA GLU A 321 25.55 25.21 23.61
C GLU A 321 24.75 25.52 22.34
N ARG A 322 25.26 26.43 21.50
CA ARG A 322 24.66 26.78 20.21
C ARG A 322 24.98 25.73 19.14
N LEU A 323 23.94 25.27 18.45
CA LEU A 323 24.04 24.38 17.29
C LEU A 323 24.84 25.00 16.14
N PRO A 324 25.59 24.20 15.37
CA PRO A 324 26.35 24.69 14.23
C PRO A 324 25.39 25.16 13.11
N PRO A 325 25.77 26.20 12.35
CA PRO A 325 25.00 26.62 11.18
C PRO A 325 25.16 25.62 10.02
N SER A 326 24.10 25.42 9.24
CA SER A 326 24.09 24.57 8.05
C SER A 326 24.98 25.16 6.96
N SER A 327 25.86 24.34 6.39
CA SER A 327 26.77 24.74 5.32
C SER A 327 26.09 24.99 3.97
N SER A 328 24.88 24.43 3.78
CA SER A 328 24.15 24.51 2.53
C SER A 328 22.63 24.51 2.75
N THR A 329 21.89 24.92 1.72
CA THR A 329 20.43 24.80 1.65
C THR A 329 20.05 23.46 1.04
N LEU A 330 19.29 22.64 1.77
CA LEU A 330 18.83 21.33 1.34
C LEU A 330 17.38 21.39 0.88
N ILE A 331 17.13 20.97 -0.37
CA ILE A 331 15.81 20.93 -0.98
C ILE A 331 15.54 19.53 -1.53
N THR A 332 14.33 19.03 -1.33
CA THR A 332 13.91 17.72 -1.86
C THR A 332 13.49 17.82 -3.32
N LEU A 333 14.04 16.99 -4.19
CA LEU A 333 13.60 16.92 -5.60
C LEU A 333 12.46 15.92 -5.82
N GLU A 334 12.41 14.89 -4.97
CA GLU A 334 11.46 13.79 -5.00
C GLU A 334 10.93 13.56 -3.58
N THR A 335 9.95 12.68 -3.41
CA THR A 335 9.61 12.18 -2.07
C THR A 335 10.80 11.41 -1.53
N THR A 336 11.42 11.95 -0.48
CA THR A 336 12.63 11.37 0.10
C THR A 336 12.33 10.73 1.44
N GLU A 337 12.82 9.51 1.61
CA GLU A 337 12.79 8.77 2.86
C GLU A 337 14.18 8.84 3.45
N ALA A 338 14.29 9.29 4.69
CA ALA A 338 15.56 9.50 5.35
C ALA A 338 15.47 9.11 6.82
N PHE A 339 16.59 8.64 7.35
CA PHE A 339 16.77 8.46 8.77
C PHE A 339 17.38 9.72 9.37
N GLY A 340 16.85 10.20 10.50
CA GLY A 340 17.33 11.39 11.20
C GLY A 340 17.87 11.04 12.58
N LEU A 341 19.09 11.47 12.89
CA LEU A 341 19.68 11.41 14.23
C LEU A 341 19.72 12.82 14.82
N GLU A 342 19.01 13.06 15.92
CA GLU A 342 18.90 14.40 16.52
C GLU A 342 20.20 14.84 17.21
N ALA A 343 20.46 16.15 17.24
CA ALA A 343 21.67 16.71 17.82
C ALA A 343 21.88 16.28 19.29
N ASP A 344 20.79 16.19 20.05
CA ASP A 344 20.82 15.74 21.45
C ASP A 344 21.23 14.27 21.57
N ASP A 345 20.80 13.42 20.63
CA ASP A 345 21.20 12.01 20.57
C ASP A 345 22.68 11.86 20.18
N VAL A 346 23.17 12.67 19.23
CA VAL A 346 24.61 12.71 18.88
C VAL A 346 25.43 13.16 20.09
N LYS A 347 24.96 14.18 20.81
CA LYS A 347 25.59 14.68 22.04
C LYS A 347 25.62 13.58 23.11
N TYR A 348 24.53 12.84 23.29
CA TYR A 348 24.47 11.74 24.23
C TYR A 348 25.50 10.65 23.88
N VAL A 349 25.53 10.19 22.62
CA VAL A 349 26.46 9.14 22.16
C VAL A 349 27.92 9.57 22.35
N THR A 350 28.24 10.82 22.00
CA THR A 350 29.60 11.35 22.12
C THR A 350 30.06 11.53 23.57
N GLN A 351 29.13 11.88 24.47
CA GLN A 351 29.42 12.01 25.91
C GLN A 351 29.49 10.64 26.61
N HIS A 352 28.58 9.73 26.30
CA HIS A 352 28.47 8.43 26.95
C HIS A 352 29.58 7.47 26.50
N PHE A 353 29.85 7.42 25.19
CA PHE A 353 30.87 6.53 24.60
C PHE A 353 32.19 7.27 24.34
N ARG A 354 32.62 8.09 25.30
CA ARG A 354 33.80 8.95 25.15
C ARG A 354 35.08 8.17 24.85
N TYR A 355 35.21 6.96 25.41
CA TYR A 355 36.33 6.05 25.17
C TYR A 355 36.50 5.67 23.69
N THR A 356 35.41 5.61 22.92
CA THR A 356 35.43 5.27 21.49
C THR A 356 36.16 6.34 20.69
N PHE A 357 36.01 7.60 21.08
CA PHE A 357 36.61 8.72 20.38
C PHE A 357 38.10 8.92 20.75
N VAL A 358 38.54 8.37 21.89
CA VAL A 358 39.96 8.29 22.27
C VAL A 358 40.74 7.39 21.29
N LYS A 359 40.10 6.38 20.70
CA LYS A 359 40.76 5.43 19.79
C LYS A 359 41.43 6.16 18.63
N GLU A 360 42.69 5.83 18.38
CA GLU A 360 43.52 6.56 17.41
C GLU A 360 42.93 6.53 15.98
N ARG A 361 42.32 5.41 15.58
CA ARG A 361 41.65 5.29 14.26
C ARG A 361 40.49 6.27 14.11
N VAL A 362 39.64 6.38 15.13
CA VAL A 362 38.50 7.32 15.16
C VAL A 362 39.01 8.76 15.18
N LYS A 363 40.04 9.05 16.00
CA LYS A 363 40.67 10.37 16.07
C LYS A 363 41.29 10.80 14.74
N ARG A 364 41.96 9.89 14.02
CA ARG A 364 42.50 10.13 12.67
C ARG A 364 41.39 10.39 11.66
N SER A 365 40.33 9.58 11.66
CA SER A 365 39.16 9.77 10.78
C SER A 365 38.47 11.12 11.05
N ALA A 366 38.21 11.44 12.31
CA ALA A 366 37.64 12.72 12.73
C ALA A 366 38.48 13.92 12.24
N ARG A 367 39.81 13.86 12.37
CA ARG A 367 40.73 14.88 11.85
C ARG A 367 40.71 14.95 10.33
N TYR A 368 40.72 13.81 9.64
CA TYR A 368 40.75 13.77 8.18
C TYR A 368 39.49 14.34 7.53
N TYR A 369 38.32 14.07 8.11
CA TYR A 369 37.03 14.54 7.59
C TYR A 369 36.60 15.90 8.13
N SER A 370 37.24 16.41 9.19
CA SER A 370 36.95 17.74 9.74
C SER A 370 37.26 18.86 8.72
N PRO A 371 36.29 19.74 8.41
CA PRO A 371 36.52 20.89 7.54
C PRO A 371 37.64 21.82 8.06
N GLY A 372 37.77 21.96 9.38
CA GLY A 372 38.80 22.81 10.02
C GLY A 372 40.21 22.28 9.79
N TRP A 373 40.43 20.98 9.97
CA TRP A 373 41.73 20.35 9.71
C TRP A 373 42.09 20.32 8.22
N ARG A 374 41.10 20.12 7.33
CA ARG A 374 41.31 20.18 5.86
C ARG A 374 41.71 21.57 5.40
N THR A 375 41.04 22.61 5.91
CA THR A 375 41.38 24.01 5.60
C THR A 375 42.74 24.39 6.15
N TRP A 376 43.06 24.00 7.40
CA TRP A 376 44.40 24.19 7.96
C TRP A 376 45.49 23.50 7.12
N ALA A 377 45.27 22.24 6.73
CA ALA A 377 46.22 21.49 5.90
C ALA A 377 46.41 22.14 4.53
N ALA A 378 45.32 22.55 3.86
CA ALA A 378 45.39 23.24 2.57
C ALA A 378 46.19 24.56 2.67
N VAL A 379 45.91 25.36 3.70
CA VAL A 379 46.62 26.61 3.97
C VAL A 379 48.10 26.36 4.27
N ALA A 380 48.43 25.36 5.09
CA ALA A 380 49.80 25.00 5.43
C ALA A 380 50.60 24.57 4.19
N ILE A 381 50.01 23.73 3.33
CA ILE A 381 50.60 23.30 2.06
C ILE A 381 50.82 24.51 1.13
N GLN A 382 49.82 25.38 0.99
CA GLN A 382 49.92 26.60 0.18
C GLN A 382 51.04 27.53 0.66
N LEU A 383 51.18 27.73 1.97
CA LEU A 383 52.26 28.54 2.56
C LEU A 383 53.63 27.89 2.36
N ALA A 384 53.75 26.57 2.54
CA ALA A 384 54.99 25.84 2.32
C ALA A 384 55.44 25.93 0.84
N TRP A 385 54.49 25.76 -0.10
CA TRP A 385 54.74 25.91 -1.53
C TRP A 385 55.20 27.33 -1.90
N ARG A 386 54.54 28.37 -1.35
CA ARG A 386 54.95 29.77 -1.57
C ARG A 386 56.36 30.03 -1.04
N ARG A 387 56.73 29.48 0.13
CA ARG A 387 58.09 29.56 0.68
C ARG A 387 59.11 28.86 -0.21
N TYR A 388 58.78 27.66 -0.72
CA TYR A 388 59.63 26.92 -1.64
C TYR A 388 59.87 27.69 -2.95
N LYS A 389 58.80 28.20 -3.58
CA LYS A 389 58.88 29.01 -4.80
C LYS A 389 59.74 30.26 -4.59
N HIS A 390 59.57 30.96 -3.46
CA HIS A 390 60.39 32.13 -3.12
C HIS A 390 61.88 31.80 -2.93
N ARG A 391 62.19 30.63 -2.33
CA ARG A 391 63.58 30.16 -2.21
C ARG A 391 64.17 29.83 -3.58
N LEU A 392 63.42 29.15 -4.45
CA LEU A 392 63.82 28.86 -5.83
C LEU A 392 64.11 30.12 -6.65
N THR A 393 63.28 31.15 -6.55
CA THR A 393 63.51 32.43 -7.24
C THR A 393 64.72 33.18 -6.69
N LEU A 394 65.02 33.05 -5.39
CA LEU A 394 66.24 33.63 -4.82
C LEU A 394 67.50 32.84 -5.21
N THR A 395 67.41 31.53 -5.37
CA THR A 395 68.52 30.69 -5.85
C THR A 395 68.78 30.88 -7.34
N SER A 396 67.76 31.07 -8.18
CA SER A 396 67.95 31.41 -9.60
C SER A 396 68.56 32.80 -9.81
N LEU A 397 68.35 33.71 -8.86
CA LEU A 397 68.99 35.04 -8.82
C LEU A 397 70.40 35.01 -8.18
N SER A 398 70.85 33.88 -7.62
CA SER A 398 72.11 33.78 -6.88
C SER A 398 73.36 33.52 -7.73
N PHE A 399 73.23 33.46 -9.06
CA PHE A 399 74.38 33.40 -9.98
C PHE A 399 75.08 34.76 -10.20
N ILE A 400 74.60 35.84 -9.60
CA ILE A 400 75.31 37.13 -9.56
C ILE A 400 75.52 37.49 -8.09
N ARG A 401 76.70 37.14 -7.56
CA ARG A 401 77.17 37.71 -6.28
C ARG A 401 77.74 39.10 -6.56
N PRO A 402 77.38 40.11 -5.77
CA PRO A 402 78.41 40.64 -4.87
C PRO A 402 78.02 40.61 -3.39
N ARG A 403 79.04 40.87 -2.56
CA ARG A 403 79.13 40.87 -1.10
C ARG A 403 77.97 41.59 -0.40
N ARG A 404 77.55 41.04 0.75
CA ARG A 404 76.61 41.64 1.73
C ARG A 404 77.19 42.94 2.34
N PRO A 405 76.38 43.75 3.07
CA PRO A 405 74.92 43.71 3.26
C PRO A 405 74.23 45.06 2.98
N VAL A 406 73.02 45.06 2.44
CA VAL A 406 72.10 46.20 2.60
C VAL A 406 70.84 45.69 3.25
N SER A 407 70.48 46.35 4.34
CA SER A 407 69.20 46.26 5.03
C SER A 407 68.07 46.15 4.00
N ARG A 408 67.41 45.00 3.93
CA ARG A 408 66.05 44.99 3.41
C ARG A 408 65.20 45.53 4.53
N CYS A 409 64.91 46.82 4.41
CA CYS A 409 63.75 47.46 4.98
C CYS A 409 62.55 46.55 4.67
N SER A 410 62.20 45.67 5.60
CA SER A 410 60.89 45.06 5.56
C SER A 410 59.93 46.20 5.81
N SER A 411 59.08 46.49 4.83
CA SER A 411 58.05 47.49 5.07
C SER A 411 57.27 47.02 6.30
N LEU A 412 57.06 47.92 7.26
CA LEU A 412 56.28 47.64 8.48
C LEU A 412 54.88 47.08 8.13
N GLY A 413 54.41 47.34 6.90
CA GLY A 413 53.20 46.78 6.29
C GLY A 413 53.32 45.31 5.87
N GLU A 414 54.41 44.84 5.27
CA GLU A 414 54.57 43.43 4.84
C GLU A 414 54.78 42.48 6.01
N ASP A 415 55.51 42.88 7.05
CA ASP A 415 55.68 42.05 8.25
C ASP A 415 54.39 42.02 9.09
N ARG A 416 53.63 43.12 9.16
CA ARG A 416 52.27 43.11 9.74
C ARG A 416 51.29 42.31 8.88
N LEU A 417 51.33 42.38 7.55
CA LEU A 417 50.50 41.57 6.67
C LEU A 417 50.85 40.08 6.76
N ARG A 418 52.12 39.72 7.01
CA ARG A 418 52.56 38.34 7.31
C ARG A 418 52.17 37.89 8.72
N LEU A 419 52.22 38.78 9.71
CA LEU A 419 51.76 38.51 11.08
C LEU A 419 50.23 38.36 11.11
N TYR A 420 49.47 39.22 10.43
CA TYR A 420 48.02 39.13 10.27
C TYR A 420 47.62 37.96 9.38
N THR A 421 48.36 37.64 8.31
CA THR A 421 48.10 36.40 7.58
C THR A 421 48.41 35.19 8.44
N ALA A 422 49.51 35.09 9.17
CA ALA A 422 49.76 33.95 10.07
C ALA A 422 48.79 33.85 11.27
N MET A 423 48.30 34.99 11.78
CA MET A 423 47.35 35.07 12.89
C MET A 423 45.89 34.84 12.44
N LEU A 424 45.56 35.09 11.16
CA LEU A 424 44.24 34.86 10.55
C LEU A 424 44.17 33.58 9.68
N THR A 425 45.31 33.00 9.29
CA THR A 425 45.39 31.74 8.55
C THR A 425 45.42 30.57 9.52
N SER A 426 44.25 30.28 10.10
CA SER A 426 43.90 29.10 10.91
C SER A 426 44.88 28.80 12.06
N PRO A 427 44.56 29.13 13.33
CA PRO A 427 45.17 28.39 14.42
C PRO A 427 45.06 26.89 14.09
N LYS A 428 46.13 26.12 14.34
CA LYS A 428 46.00 24.65 14.41
C LYS A 428 44.77 24.42 15.29
N PRO A 429 43.73 23.71 14.82
CA PRO A 429 42.55 23.46 15.65
C PRO A 429 43.05 22.95 17.00
N ASN A 430 42.56 23.52 18.11
CA ASN A 430 43.11 23.26 19.44
C ASN A 430 43.27 21.74 19.60
N GLN A 431 44.46 21.28 20.00
CA GLN A 431 44.64 19.84 20.27
C GLN A 431 43.64 19.36 21.32
N ASP A 432 43.34 20.25 22.26
CA ASP A 432 42.34 20.14 23.33
C ASP A 432 40.90 19.92 22.83
N ASP A 433 40.56 20.25 21.57
CA ASP A 433 39.24 19.91 21.02
C ASP A 433 39.05 18.38 21.00
N PHE A 434 40.12 17.63 20.72
CA PHE A 434 40.10 16.16 20.57
C PHE A 434 41.00 15.43 21.57
N ASP A 435 41.45 16.09 22.63
CA ASP A 435 42.12 15.44 23.74
C ASP A 435 41.02 15.08 24.77
N PHE A 436 40.70 13.79 24.77
CA PHE A 436 39.48 13.23 25.35
C PHE A 436 39.53 13.04 26.85
#